data_AF-A0A5A7N0U1-F1
#
_entry.id   AF-A0A5A7N0U1-F1
#
_cell.length_a   1.000
_cell.length_b   1.000
_cell.length_c   1.000
_cell.angle_alpha   90.00
_cell.angle_beta   90.00
_cell.angle_gamma   90.00
#
_symmetry.space_group_name_H-M   'P 1'
#
loop_
_entity.id
_entity.type
_entity.pdbx_description
1 polymer ?
#
loop_
_entity_poly.entity_id
_entity_poly.type
_entity_poly.pdbx_seq_one_letter_code
_entity_poly.pdbx_strand_id
1 'polypeptide(L)'
;MASPQLKQKIAIGRFTNETRYGKSLLRDQDLDPLGKQAADILAAYLTQSDKFLVFERSDLVEIQREQSRSAPAEAEKKERIIGVDTLILGSVVEFGSTVDGKRGFFNKRKTQRAHSKVAVRLVDVSTGLVFHSATGSGEATTETHTILGMGSTSKFDGTLTDKALSVAVEDMIEELVNTISARPWKTDILQVRGETLFISGGKSQGLKVGDILQVMRKGETIESAQTGFDITLPAEKVGTVKVVQLFGESEVNEGAVTQLLSGTVAEDGFSDLFVTTGQ
;
A
#
# COMPACT_ATOMS: atom_id res chain seq x y z
N MET A 1 4.01 25.38 -12.65
CA MET A 1 4.74 24.82 -11.49
C MET A 1 4.30 23.36 -11.37
N ALA A 2 5.20 22.43 -11.06
CA ALA A 2 4.81 21.03 -10.88
C ALA A 2 3.88 20.91 -9.66
N SER A 3 2.77 20.18 -9.80
CA SER A 3 1.87 19.90 -8.69
C SER A 3 2.61 19.13 -7.58
N PRO A 4 2.37 19.43 -6.29
CA PRO A 4 3.00 18.71 -5.20
C PRO A 4 2.60 17.22 -5.27
N GLN A 5 3.59 16.33 -5.18
CA GLN A 5 3.33 14.90 -5.04
C GLN A 5 3.04 14.62 -3.56
N LEU A 6 1.77 14.36 -3.25
CA LEU A 6 1.28 14.19 -1.89
C LEU A 6 1.13 12.72 -1.53
N LYS A 7 1.44 12.36 -0.28
CA LYS A 7 1.34 10.97 0.18
C LYS A 7 -0.10 10.50 0.16
N GLN A 8 -0.34 9.32 -0.41
CA GLN A 8 -1.66 8.68 -0.43
C GLN A 8 -1.79 7.64 0.69
N LYS A 9 -3.01 7.48 1.21
CA LYS A 9 -3.33 6.47 2.22
C LYS A 9 -3.64 5.15 1.53
N ILE A 10 -2.84 4.12 1.81
CA ILE A 10 -3.03 2.77 1.29
C ILE A 10 -3.07 1.77 2.43
N ALA A 11 -3.73 0.65 2.22
CA ALA A 11 -3.67 -0.44 3.18
C ALA A 11 -3.22 -1.75 2.53
N ILE A 12 -2.46 -2.54 3.28
CA ILE A 12 -2.10 -3.90 2.90
C ILE A 12 -3.07 -4.84 3.60
N GLY A 13 -3.84 -5.55 2.78
CA GLY A 13 -4.78 -6.57 3.19
C GLY A 13 -4.17 -7.95 3.26
N ARG A 14 -5.00 -8.97 3.07
CA ARG A 14 -4.56 -10.36 3.15
C ARG A 14 -3.57 -10.69 2.04
N PHE A 15 -2.45 -11.32 2.42
CA PHE A 15 -1.57 -12.03 1.52
C PHE A 15 -1.67 -13.54 1.77
N THR A 16 -2.06 -14.30 0.75
CA THR A 16 -2.17 -15.76 0.86
C THR A 16 -0.99 -16.47 0.21
N ASN A 17 -0.77 -17.72 0.60
CA ASN A 17 0.13 -18.62 -0.10
C ASN A 17 -0.70 -19.59 -0.95
N GLU A 18 -0.69 -19.39 -2.26
CA GLU A 18 -1.42 -20.23 -3.23
C GLU A 18 -0.53 -21.28 -3.90
N THR A 19 0.72 -21.40 -3.44
CA THR A 19 1.72 -22.30 -4.02
C THR A 19 1.36 -23.76 -3.80
N ARG A 20 1.89 -24.65 -4.64
CA ARG A 20 1.76 -26.10 -4.43
C ARG A 20 2.35 -26.58 -3.10
N TYR A 21 3.35 -25.87 -2.56
CA TYR A 21 3.94 -26.14 -1.25
C TYR A 21 2.98 -25.83 -0.09
N GLY A 22 2.08 -24.85 -0.25
CA GLY A 22 1.03 -24.51 0.72
C GLY A 22 -0.13 -25.53 0.77
N LYS A 23 -0.28 -26.40 -0.23
CA LYS A 23 -1.41 -27.36 -0.35
C LYS A 23 -1.14 -28.75 0.23
N SER A 24 -0.06 -28.95 0.99
CA SER A 24 0.15 -30.19 1.74
C SER A 24 -0.88 -30.30 2.86
N LEU A 25 -1.69 -31.38 2.86
CA LEU A 25 -2.88 -31.63 3.67
C LEU A 25 -2.70 -31.61 5.21
N LEU A 26 -1.52 -31.22 5.72
CA LEU A 26 -1.12 -31.31 7.12
C LEU A 26 -0.59 -29.99 7.72
N ARG A 27 -0.61 -28.88 6.98
CA ARG A 27 -0.28 -27.56 7.54
C ARG A 27 -1.56 -26.83 7.93
N ASP A 28 -1.71 -26.54 9.22
CA ASP A 28 -2.77 -25.67 9.72
C ASP A 28 -2.79 -24.36 8.92
N GLN A 29 -3.99 -23.92 8.54
CA GLN A 29 -4.20 -22.66 7.78
C GLN A 29 -3.65 -21.42 8.52
N ASP A 30 -3.33 -21.56 9.81
CA ASP A 30 -2.71 -20.53 10.67
C ASP A 30 -1.16 -20.53 10.64
N LEU A 31 -0.51 -21.43 9.88
CA LEU A 31 0.94 -21.64 9.87
C LEU A 31 1.59 -21.48 8.49
N ASP A 32 1.08 -20.57 7.65
CA ASP A 32 1.72 -20.22 6.38
C ASP A 32 2.46 -18.87 6.45
N PRO A 33 3.73 -18.84 6.90
CA PRO A 33 4.48 -17.59 7.04
C PRO A 33 4.82 -16.95 5.69
N LEU A 34 4.65 -17.65 4.56
CA LEU A 34 5.10 -17.17 3.26
C LEU A 34 4.27 -15.98 2.76
N GLY A 35 2.95 -16.04 2.95
CA GLY A 35 2.06 -14.92 2.64
C GLY A 35 2.39 -13.70 3.50
N LYS A 36 2.58 -13.90 4.80
CA LYS A 36 2.97 -12.84 5.74
C LYS A 36 4.32 -12.22 5.37
N GLN A 37 5.33 -13.04 5.09
CA GLN A 37 6.65 -12.58 4.66
C GLN A 37 6.58 -11.72 3.40
N ALA A 38 5.77 -12.12 2.41
CA ALA A 38 5.57 -11.33 1.20
C ALA A 38 4.89 -9.98 1.49
N ALA A 39 3.90 -9.95 2.40
CA ALA A 39 3.25 -8.72 2.83
C ALA A 39 4.23 -7.79 3.57
N ASP A 40 5.05 -8.33 4.47
CA ASP A 40 6.03 -7.56 5.25
C ASP A 40 7.09 -6.92 4.34
N ILE A 41 7.60 -7.68 3.36
CA ILE A 41 8.53 -7.17 2.35
C ILE A 41 7.88 -6.05 1.52
N LEU A 42 6.63 -6.25 1.08
CA LEU A 42 5.91 -5.23 0.32
C LEU A 42 5.66 -3.97 1.15
N ALA A 43 5.26 -4.12 2.41
CA ALA A 43 5.08 -3.01 3.34
C ALA A 43 6.37 -2.21 3.52
N ALA A 44 7.51 -2.89 3.65
CA ALA A 44 8.82 -2.27 3.78
C ALA A 44 9.18 -1.43 2.54
N TYR A 45 9.05 -2.01 1.33
CA TYR A 45 9.33 -1.28 0.08
C TYR A 45 8.38 -0.09 -0.14
N LEU A 46 7.07 -0.27 0.11
CA LEU A 46 6.10 0.82 -0.03
C LEU A 46 6.35 1.95 0.97
N THR A 47 6.72 1.63 2.21
CA THR A 47 7.08 2.62 3.23
C THR A 47 8.38 3.33 2.84
N GLN A 48 9.40 2.59 2.37
CA GLN A 48 10.67 3.15 1.93
C GLN A 48 10.55 4.06 0.70
N SER A 49 9.52 3.86 -0.13
CA SER A 49 9.23 4.74 -1.28
C SER A 49 8.93 6.19 -0.88
N ASP A 50 8.53 6.41 0.38
CA ASP A 50 8.12 7.72 0.93
C ASP A 50 6.96 8.37 0.15
N LYS A 51 6.20 7.57 -0.62
CA LYS A 51 5.03 8.03 -1.39
C LYS A 51 3.70 7.76 -0.71
N PHE A 52 3.68 6.95 0.34
CA PHE A 52 2.45 6.43 0.92
C PHE A 52 2.44 6.48 2.43
N LEU A 53 1.24 6.65 2.99
CA LEU A 53 0.92 6.28 4.36
C LEU A 53 0.38 4.85 4.31
N VAL A 54 1.18 3.89 4.79
CA VAL A 54 0.89 2.46 4.70
C VAL A 54 0.22 2.00 5.99
N PHE A 55 -0.99 1.44 5.87
CA PHE A 55 -1.75 0.90 7.00
C PHE A 55 -1.89 -0.61 6.91
N GLU A 56 -1.65 -1.30 8.01
CA GLU A 56 -1.81 -2.76 8.08
C GLU A 56 -3.26 -3.15 8.37
N ARG A 57 -3.75 -4.19 7.66
CA ARG A 57 -5.04 -4.81 7.93
C ARG A 57 -4.92 -6.26 8.35
N SER A 58 -3.86 -6.95 7.94
CA SER A 58 -3.55 -8.32 8.36
C SER A 58 -3.39 -8.42 9.87
N ASP A 59 -2.72 -7.45 10.48
CA ASP A 59 -2.37 -7.46 11.91
C ASP A 59 -3.25 -6.52 12.75
N LEU A 60 -4.42 -6.13 12.21
CA LEU A 60 -5.33 -5.17 12.83
C LEU A 60 -5.78 -5.61 14.23
N VAL A 61 -5.98 -6.91 14.45
CA VAL A 61 -6.39 -7.45 15.75
C VAL A 61 -5.32 -7.20 16.81
N GLU A 62 -4.05 -7.41 16.50
CA GLU A 62 -2.95 -7.17 17.44
C GLU A 62 -2.76 -5.67 17.68
N ILE A 63 -2.88 -4.85 16.63
CA ILE A 63 -2.86 -3.39 16.74
C ILE A 63 -3.99 -2.89 17.65
N GLN A 64 -5.21 -3.38 17.47
CA GLN A 64 -6.37 -3.02 18.29
C GLN A 64 -6.20 -3.45 19.75
N ARG A 65 -5.63 -4.64 20.01
CA ARG A 65 -5.30 -5.07 21.37
C ARG A 65 -4.35 -4.08 22.04
N GLU A 66 -3.31 -3.64 21.35
CA GLU A 66 -2.35 -2.68 21.91
C GLU A 66 -2.95 -1.28 22.10
N GLN A 67 -3.75 -0.81 21.15
CA GLN A 67 -4.51 0.44 21.27
C GLN A 67 -5.45 0.40 22.49
N SER A 68 -6.08 -0.74 22.75
CA SER A 68 -6.99 -0.90 23.89
C SER A 68 -6.28 -0.86 25.25
N ARG A 69 -4.99 -1.21 25.30
CA ARG A 69 -4.15 -1.09 26.51
C ARG A 69 -3.69 0.34 26.75
N SER A 70 -3.49 1.09 25.66
CA SER A 70 -3.03 2.48 25.70
C SER A 70 -4.16 3.51 25.93
N ALA A 71 -5.42 3.08 25.84
CA ALA A 71 -6.58 3.96 26.03
C ALA A 71 -6.83 4.28 27.52
N PRO A 72 -7.02 5.56 27.92
CA PRO A 72 -7.48 5.92 29.26
C PRO A 72 -8.79 5.20 29.60
N ALA A 73 -8.99 4.81 30.86
CA ALA A 73 -10.15 4.05 31.32
C ALA A 73 -11.52 4.72 31.03
N GLU A 74 -11.51 6.04 30.78
CA GLU A 74 -12.70 6.86 30.51
C GLU A 74 -12.87 7.25 29.03
N ALA A 75 -11.89 6.94 28.17
CA ALA A 75 -12.04 7.18 26.73
C ALA A 75 -12.95 6.10 26.14
N GLU A 76 -14.04 6.49 25.49
CA GLU A 76 -14.82 5.59 24.64
C GLU A 76 -13.84 4.81 23.76
N LYS A 77 -13.83 3.47 23.88
CA LYS A 77 -13.04 2.56 23.04
C LYS A 77 -13.57 2.60 21.61
N LYS A 78 -13.40 3.73 20.92
CA LYS A 78 -13.64 3.84 19.50
C LYS A 78 -12.50 3.12 18.80
N GLU A 79 -12.82 2.03 18.12
CA GLU A 79 -11.92 1.40 17.16
C GLU A 79 -11.55 2.45 16.11
N ARG A 80 -10.33 3.02 16.21
CA ARG A 80 -9.85 4.04 15.27
C ARG A 80 -9.16 3.36 14.11
N ILE A 81 -9.95 2.80 13.20
CA ILE A 81 -9.45 2.32 11.91
C ILE A 81 -9.40 3.50 10.95
N ILE A 82 -8.20 3.94 10.58
CA ILE A 82 -8.02 5.02 9.59
C ILE A 82 -8.43 4.50 8.22
N GLY A 83 -9.38 5.15 7.54
CA GLY A 83 -9.79 4.81 6.18
C GLY A 83 -8.70 5.07 5.13
N VAL A 84 -8.70 4.28 4.06
CA VAL A 84 -7.76 4.37 2.92
C VAL A 84 -8.52 4.35 1.60
N ASP A 85 -7.90 4.86 0.53
CA ASP A 85 -8.53 4.88 -0.80
C ASP A 85 -8.25 3.59 -1.59
N THR A 86 -7.06 2.99 -1.37
CA THR A 86 -6.62 1.79 -2.07
C THR A 86 -6.27 0.68 -1.08
N LEU A 87 -6.86 -0.49 -1.28
CA LEU A 87 -6.51 -1.73 -0.57
C LEU A 87 -5.69 -2.63 -1.49
N ILE A 88 -4.54 -3.06 -1.01
CA ILE A 88 -3.62 -3.95 -1.71
C ILE A 88 -3.85 -5.37 -1.21
N LEU A 89 -4.23 -6.27 -2.11
CA LEU A 89 -4.41 -7.69 -1.82
C LEU A 89 -3.42 -8.51 -2.64
N GLY A 90 -2.80 -9.52 -2.04
CA GLY A 90 -1.78 -10.29 -2.75
C GLY A 90 -1.79 -11.78 -2.45
N SER A 91 -0.95 -12.48 -3.20
CA SER A 91 -0.68 -13.90 -2.97
C SER A 91 0.65 -14.29 -3.56
N VAL A 92 1.37 -15.17 -2.86
CA VAL A 92 2.51 -15.90 -3.45
C VAL A 92 1.93 -17.05 -4.29
N VAL A 93 2.15 -17.01 -5.60
CA VAL A 93 1.56 -17.95 -6.56
C VAL A 93 2.54 -19.06 -6.96
N GLU A 94 3.83 -18.76 -6.98
CA GLU A 94 4.90 -19.74 -7.19
C GLU A 94 6.00 -19.52 -6.17
N PHE A 95 6.54 -20.61 -5.63
CA PHE A 95 7.66 -20.59 -4.70
C PHE A 95 8.33 -21.96 -4.70
N GLY A 96 9.63 -22.00 -4.88
CA GLY A 96 10.36 -23.26 -4.84
C GLY A 96 11.83 -23.12 -5.22
N SER A 97 12.51 -24.26 -5.29
CA SER A 97 13.89 -24.32 -5.74
C SER A 97 14.14 -25.56 -6.60
N THR A 98 14.97 -25.42 -7.62
CA THR A 98 15.51 -26.51 -8.43
C THR A 98 16.99 -26.69 -8.16
N VAL A 99 17.49 -27.92 -8.32
CA VAL A 99 18.89 -28.27 -8.13
C VAL A 99 19.38 -28.99 -9.38
N ASP A 100 20.26 -28.32 -10.13
CA ASP A 100 20.90 -28.88 -11.31
C ASP A 100 22.30 -29.39 -10.97
N GLY A 101 22.60 -30.63 -11.35
CA GLY A 101 23.90 -31.26 -11.11
C GLY A 101 24.60 -31.68 -12.40
N LYS A 102 25.84 -31.23 -12.61
CA LYS A 102 26.74 -31.76 -13.65
C LYS A 102 27.85 -32.59 -12.99
N ARG A 103 27.99 -33.85 -13.40
CA ARG A 103 29.01 -34.80 -12.88
C ARG A 103 30.01 -35.14 -13.97
N GLY A 104 31.28 -34.78 -13.77
CA GLY A 104 32.41 -35.29 -14.54
C GLY A 104 33.18 -36.38 -13.76
N PHE A 105 34.22 -36.96 -14.38
CA PHE A 105 35.01 -38.04 -13.77
C PHE A 105 35.75 -37.63 -12.49
N PHE A 106 36.14 -36.35 -12.36
CA PHE A 106 36.92 -35.83 -11.21
C PHE A 106 36.30 -34.59 -10.54
N ASN A 107 35.19 -34.05 -11.06
CA ASN A 107 34.53 -32.85 -10.56
C ASN A 107 33.01 -33.05 -10.45
N LYS A 108 32.40 -32.42 -9.43
CA LYS A 108 30.93 -32.28 -9.32
C LYS A 108 30.60 -30.80 -9.23
N ARG A 109 29.72 -30.33 -10.10
CA ARG A 109 29.11 -28.98 -10.02
C ARG A 109 27.64 -29.13 -9.66
N LYS A 110 27.21 -28.42 -8.62
CA LYS A 110 25.82 -28.35 -8.17
C LYS A 110 25.38 -26.90 -8.21
N THR A 111 24.37 -26.59 -9.01
CA THR A 111 23.74 -25.26 -9.09
C THR A 111 22.36 -25.37 -8.44
N GLN A 112 22.09 -24.53 -7.44
CA GLN A 112 20.78 -24.42 -6.80
C GLN A 112 20.15 -23.12 -7.29
N ARG A 113 18.88 -23.17 -7.72
CA ARG A 113 18.11 -22.02 -8.18
C ARG A 113 16.79 -21.95 -7.41
N ALA A 114 16.56 -20.90 -6.65
CA ALA A 114 15.26 -20.57 -6.09
C ALA A 114 14.49 -19.67 -7.05
N HIS A 115 13.17 -19.82 -7.08
CA HIS A 115 12.24 -18.97 -7.83
C HIS A 115 11.02 -18.63 -6.96
N SER A 116 10.49 -17.44 -7.17
CA SER A 116 9.25 -16.96 -6.55
C SER A 116 8.46 -16.12 -7.54
N LYS A 117 7.13 -16.14 -7.40
CA LYS A 117 6.22 -15.28 -8.14
C LYS A 117 5.11 -14.82 -7.22
N VAL A 118 4.85 -13.51 -7.23
CA VAL A 118 3.84 -12.87 -6.39
C VAL A 118 2.87 -12.12 -7.30
N ALA A 119 1.59 -12.19 -6.97
CA ALA A 119 0.52 -11.46 -7.65
C ALA A 119 -0.15 -10.51 -6.67
N VAL A 120 -0.41 -9.29 -7.12
CA VAL A 120 -1.04 -8.22 -6.34
C VAL A 120 -2.20 -7.61 -7.11
N ARG A 121 -3.25 -7.22 -6.39
CA ARG A 121 -4.42 -6.51 -6.89
C ARG A 121 -4.60 -5.22 -6.11
N LEU A 122 -4.86 -4.14 -6.82
CA LEU A 122 -5.23 -2.85 -6.25
C LEU A 122 -6.74 -2.69 -6.32
N VAL A 123 -7.37 -2.54 -5.14
CA VAL A 123 -8.82 -2.44 -4.98
C VAL A 123 -9.17 -1.04 -4.54
N ASP A 124 -10.12 -0.43 -5.23
CA ASP A 124 -10.74 0.81 -4.80
C ASP A 124 -11.70 0.51 -3.66
N VAL A 125 -11.47 1.09 -2.47
CA VAL A 125 -12.26 0.78 -1.28
C VAL A 125 -13.70 1.28 -1.37
N SER A 126 -13.94 2.36 -2.14
CA SER A 126 -15.28 2.95 -2.27
C SER A 126 -16.22 2.14 -3.17
N THR A 127 -15.67 1.45 -4.18
CA THR A 127 -16.45 0.70 -5.17
C THR A 127 -16.25 -0.81 -5.11
N GLY A 128 -15.19 -1.29 -4.44
CA GLY A 128 -14.78 -2.69 -4.46
C GLY A 128 -14.15 -3.15 -5.79
N LEU A 129 -13.98 -2.25 -6.76
CA LEU A 129 -13.41 -2.57 -8.06
C LEU A 129 -11.90 -2.85 -7.95
N VAL A 130 -11.45 -3.98 -8.50
CA VAL A 130 -10.04 -4.21 -8.79
C VAL A 130 -9.68 -3.36 -10.01
N PHE A 131 -9.04 -2.21 -9.80
CA PHE A 131 -8.71 -1.28 -10.88
C PHE A 131 -7.35 -1.57 -11.52
N HIS A 132 -6.50 -2.37 -10.86
CA HIS A 132 -5.21 -2.79 -11.39
C HIS A 132 -4.75 -4.12 -10.78
N SER A 133 -3.90 -4.84 -11.51
CA SER A 133 -3.19 -6.01 -11.00
C SER A 133 -1.77 -6.03 -11.53
N ALA A 134 -0.81 -6.41 -10.69
CA ALA A 134 0.58 -6.57 -11.04
C ALA A 134 1.08 -7.95 -10.62
N THR A 135 2.10 -8.45 -11.32
CA THR A 135 2.80 -9.68 -10.94
C THR A 135 4.29 -9.45 -11.01
N GLY A 136 5.03 -9.85 -9.99
CA GLY A 136 6.47 -9.81 -9.98
C GLY A 136 7.08 -11.20 -9.85
N SER A 137 8.24 -11.40 -10.48
CA SER A 137 8.96 -12.69 -10.49
C SER A 137 10.40 -12.50 -10.04
N GLY A 138 10.93 -13.47 -9.30
CA GLY A 138 12.30 -13.39 -8.77
C GLY A 138 12.99 -14.74 -8.78
N GLU A 139 14.29 -14.70 -9.08
CA GLU A 139 15.17 -15.88 -9.04
C GLU A 139 16.44 -15.58 -8.24
N ALA A 140 16.96 -16.59 -7.52
CA ALA A 140 18.25 -16.51 -6.84
C ALA A 140 19.03 -17.81 -7.02
N THR A 141 20.32 -17.72 -7.34
CA THR A 141 21.16 -18.90 -7.64
C THR A 141 22.41 -19.00 -6.77
N THR A 142 22.83 -20.21 -6.43
CA THR A 142 24.14 -20.51 -5.82
C THR A 142 24.80 -21.69 -6.52
N GLU A 143 26.11 -21.60 -6.73
CA GLU A 143 26.89 -22.68 -7.35
C GLU A 143 27.93 -23.24 -6.38
N THR A 144 28.05 -24.56 -6.34
CA THR A 144 29.06 -25.27 -5.54
C THR A 144 29.89 -26.17 -6.45
N HIS A 145 31.22 -26.11 -6.26
CA HIS A 145 32.18 -26.95 -6.95
C HIS A 145 32.85 -27.90 -5.94
N THR A 146 32.79 -29.20 -6.20
CA THR A 146 33.46 -30.23 -5.40
C THR A 146 34.54 -30.91 -6.24
N ILE A 147 35.78 -30.90 -5.75
CA ILE A 147 36.93 -31.58 -6.34
C ILE A 147 37.25 -32.82 -5.49
N LEU A 148 37.69 -33.91 -6.12
CA LEU A 148 38.05 -35.14 -5.40
C LEU A 148 39.18 -34.86 -4.39
N GLY A 149 38.93 -35.05 -3.09
CA GLY A 149 39.90 -34.83 -2.01
C GLY A 149 39.83 -33.45 -1.32
N MET A 150 39.07 -32.49 -1.86
CA MET A 150 38.82 -31.18 -1.24
C MET A 150 37.46 -30.64 -1.73
N GLY A 151 36.47 -30.55 -0.84
CA GLY A 151 35.21 -29.89 -1.18
C GLY A 151 34.20 -29.87 -0.04
N SER A 152 33.55 -28.72 0.12
CA SER A 152 32.45 -28.52 1.07
C SER A 152 31.17 -29.19 0.57
N THR A 153 30.53 -29.98 1.42
CA THR A 153 29.16 -30.45 1.20
C THR A 153 28.20 -29.33 1.60
N SER A 154 27.71 -28.54 0.64
CA SER A 154 26.70 -27.52 0.94
C SER A 154 25.35 -28.18 1.26
N LYS A 155 24.87 -27.94 2.48
CA LYS A 155 23.45 -28.01 2.84
C LYS A 155 22.70 -26.95 2.06
N PHE A 156 21.41 -27.19 1.80
CA PHE A 156 20.51 -26.20 1.18
C PHE A 156 20.63 -24.85 1.90
N ASP A 157 20.76 -23.77 1.13
CA ASP A 157 20.78 -22.40 1.65
C ASP A 157 19.37 -21.81 1.56
N GLY A 158 18.66 -21.83 2.69
CA GLY A 158 17.30 -21.27 2.80
C GLY A 158 17.22 -19.78 2.48
N THR A 159 18.34 -19.05 2.49
CA THR A 159 18.35 -17.62 2.14
C THR A 159 18.09 -17.37 0.66
N LEU A 160 18.25 -18.39 -0.21
CA LEU A 160 17.98 -18.23 -1.65
C LEU A 160 16.50 -18.04 -1.95
N THR A 161 15.64 -18.78 -1.26
CA THR A 161 14.20 -18.64 -1.43
C THR A 161 13.67 -17.31 -0.89
N ASP A 162 14.25 -16.83 0.21
CA ASP A 162 13.94 -15.48 0.74
C ASP A 162 14.36 -14.39 -0.26
N LYS A 163 15.57 -14.50 -0.83
CA LYS A 163 16.05 -13.58 -1.87
C LYS A 163 15.16 -13.58 -3.10
N ALA A 164 14.77 -14.77 -3.59
CA ALA A 164 13.89 -14.88 -4.74
C ALA A 164 12.52 -14.23 -4.47
N LEU A 165 11.97 -14.37 -3.26
CA LEU A 165 10.74 -13.70 -2.86
C LEU A 165 10.90 -12.18 -2.79
N SER A 166 11.97 -11.67 -2.19
CA SER A 166 12.25 -10.22 -2.15
C SER A 166 12.35 -9.63 -3.54
N VAL A 167 13.10 -10.27 -4.45
CA VAL A 167 13.22 -9.84 -5.85
C VAL A 167 11.86 -9.84 -6.55
N ALA A 168 11.04 -10.88 -6.33
CA ALA A 168 9.70 -10.95 -6.91
C ALA A 168 8.78 -9.83 -6.42
N VAL A 169 8.91 -9.38 -5.17
CA VAL A 169 8.14 -8.22 -4.68
C VAL A 169 8.69 -6.92 -5.28
N GLU A 170 10.02 -6.75 -5.28
CA GLU A 170 10.70 -5.57 -5.81
C GLU A 170 10.35 -5.31 -7.29
N ASP A 171 10.29 -6.37 -8.10
CA ASP A 171 9.99 -6.35 -9.54
C ASP A 171 8.66 -5.63 -9.89
N MET A 172 7.68 -5.62 -8.98
CA MET A 172 6.40 -4.92 -9.19
C MET A 172 6.25 -3.59 -8.45
N ILE A 173 7.21 -3.19 -7.60
CA ILE A 173 7.06 -1.99 -6.75
C ILE A 173 6.89 -0.73 -7.58
N GLU A 174 7.71 -0.54 -8.61
CA GLU A 174 7.64 0.66 -9.45
C GLU A 174 6.27 0.80 -10.13
N GLU A 175 5.74 -0.29 -10.67
CA GLU A 175 4.41 -0.33 -11.29
C GLU A 175 3.31 0.01 -10.28
N LEU A 176 3.36 -0.58 -9.08
CA LEU A 176 2.39 -0.29 -8.02
C LEU A 176 2.48 1.19 -7.58
N VAL A 177 3.69 1.71 -7.37
CA VAL A 177 3.92 3.10 -6.97
C VAL A 177 3.34 4.06 -8.01
N ASN A 178 3.64 3.83 -9.29
CA ASN A 178 3.19 4.67 -10.38
C ASN A 178 1.67 4.62 -10.56
N THR A 179 1.07 3.43 -10.54
CA THR A 179 -0.37 3.28 -10.69
C THR A 179 -1.15 3.93 -9.55
N ILE A 180 -0.71 3.76 -8.30
CA ILE A 180 -1.38 4.38 -7.14
C ILE A 180 -1.19 5.91 -7.20
N SER A 181 0.04 6.39 -7.43
CA SER A 181 0.38 7.82 -7.48
C SER A 181 -0.30 8.58 -8.62
N ALA A 182 -0.72 7.88 -9.69
CA ALA A 182 -1.47 8.48 -10.79
C ALA A 182 -2.91 8.87 -10.39
N ARG A 183 -3.44 8.31 -9.29
CA ARG A 183 -4.75 8.70 -8.79
C ARG A 183 -4.70 10.09 -8.14
N PRO A 184 -5.73 10.94 -8.33
CA PRO A 184 -5.78 12.24 -7.66
C PRO A 184 -5.70 12.08 -6.14
N TRP A 185 -4.82 12.86 -5.50
CA TRP A 185 -4.80 12.97 -4.05
C TRP A 185 -6.06 13.70 -3.56
N LYS A 186 -6.69 13.17 -2.52
CA LYS A 186 -7.89 13.76 -1.92
C LYS A 186 -7.74 13.86 -0.42
N THR A 187 -8.26 14.93 0.15
CA THR A 187 -8.31 15.13 1.60
C THR A 187 -9.64 15.75 2.01
N ASP A 188 -10.00 15.57 3.27
CA ASP A 188 -11.20 16.13 3.88
C ASP A 188 -10.97 17.56 4.40
N ILE A 189 -12.08 18.29 4.51
CA ILE A 189 -12.14 19.59 5.18
C ILE A 189 -12.53 19.32 6.63
N LEU A 190 -11.67 19.71 7.55
CA LEU A 190 -11.86 19.56 8.99
C LEU A 190 -12.78 20.64 9.55
N GLN A 191 -12.63 21.87 9.06
CA GLN A 191 -13.41 23.01 9.51
C GLN A 191 -13.35 24.15 8.48
N VAL A 192 -14.42 24.95 8.42
CA VAL A 192 -14.49 26.21 7.66
C VAL A 192 -14.75 27.34 8.64
N ARG A 193 -14.06 28.48 8.48
CA ARG A 193 -14.28 29.72 9.23
C ARG A 193 -14.13 30.91 8.28
N GLY A 194 -15.24 31.50 7.87
CA GLY A 194 -15.27 32.50 6.80
C GLY A 194 -14.56 31.99 5.54
N GLU A 195 -13.51 32.68 5.13
CA GLU A 195 -12.70 32.31 3.95
C GLU A 195 -11.53 31.37 4.28
N THR A 196 -11.37 30.96 5.54
CA THR A 196 -10.31 30.05 5.97
C THR A 196 -10.83 28.62 6.08
N LEU A 197 -10.15 27.70 5.40
CA LEU A 197 -10.45 26.27 5.46
C LEU A 197 -9.30 25.51 6.12
N PHE A 198 -9.63 24.64 7.06
CA PHE A 198 -8.73 23.69 7.69
C PHE A 198 -8.89 22.35 7.00
N ILE A 199 -7.81 21.78 6.47
CA ILE A 199 -7.83 20.49 5.76
C ILE A 199 -6.89 19.50 6.43
N SER A 200 -7.15 18.20 6.26
CA SER A 200 -6.20 17.17 6.65
C SER A 200 -5.01 17.13 5.69
N GLY A 201 -3.86 16.72 6.23
CA GLY A 201 -2.61 16.65 5.49
C GLY A 201 -1.73 17.85 5.75
N GLY A 202 -0.45 17.60 5.97
CA GLY A 202 0.52 18.63 6.31
C GLY A 202 1.89 18.39 5.67
N LYS A 203 2.92 18.85 6.37
CA LYS A 203 4.30 18.88 5.88
C LYS A 203 4.83 17.50 5.54
N SER A 204 4.58 16.51 6.40
CA SER A 204 5.05 15.13 6.22
C SER A 204 4.41 14.44 5.01
N GLN A 205 3.20 14.88 4.62
CA GLN A 205 2.50 14.39 3.44
C GLN A 205 2.90 15.13 2.16
N GLY A 206 3.79 16.13 2.25
CA GLY A 206 4.35 16.86 1.11
C GLY A 206 3.73 18.22 0.82
N LEU A 207 2.72 18.65 1.59
CA LEU A 207 2.13 19.99 1.42
C LEU A 207 3.13 21.08 1.81
N LYS A 208 3.07 22.19 1.07
CA LYS A 208 3.91 23.36 1.26
C LYS A 208 3.06 24.62 1.36
N VAL A 209 3.54 25.57 2.16
CA VAL A 209 2.95 26.91 2.17
C VAL A 209 3.08 27.51 0.77
N GLY A 210 1.97 27.97 0.23
CA GLY A 210 1.87 28.48 -1.14
C GLY A 210 1.19 27.54 -2.12
N ASP A 211 1.00 26.25 -1.79
CA ASP A 211 0.32 25.29 -2.67
C ASP A 211 -1.10 25.74 -2.97
N ILE A 212 -1.50 25.58 -4.24
CA ILE A 212 -2.86 25.89 -4.72
C ILE A 212 -3.62 24.58 -4.90
N LEU A 213 -4.74 24.47 -4.19
CA LEU A 213 -5.59 23.28 -4.18
C LEU A 213 -6.99 23.64 -4.66
N GLN A 214 -7.72 22.63 -5.14
CA GLN A 214 -9.09 22.77 -5.60
C GLN A 214 -10.05 22.18 -4.57
N VAL A 215 -11.13 22.92 -4.29
CA VAL A 215 -12.24 22.43 -3.47
C VAL A 215 -13.29 21.88 -4.44
N MET A 216 -13.66 20.63 -4.22
CA MET A 216 -14.54 19.87 -5.09
C MET A 216 -15.73 19.36 -4.29
N ARG A 217 -16.92 19.42 -4.88
CA ARG A 217 -18.12 18.77 -4.38
C ARG A 217 -18.19 17.35 -4.93
N LYS A 218 -18.38 16.35 -4.07
CA LYS A 218 -18.61 14.96 -4.48
C LYS A 218 -19.83 14.92 -5.40
N GLY A 219 -19.72 14.21 -6.51
CA GLY A 219 -20.88 13.96 -7.38
C GLY A 219 -21.89 13.07 -6.66
N GLU A 220 -23.15 13.20 -7.06
CA GLU A 220 -24.22 12.35 -6.57
C GLU A 220 -23.99 10.91 -7.01
N THR A 221 -24.39 9.96 -6.17
CA THR A 221 -24.33 8.52 -6.50
C THR A 221 -25.69 8.08 -6.99
N ILE A 222 -25.74 7.51 -8.19
CA ILE A 222 -26.97 7.06 -8.85
C ILE A 222 -26.83 5.59 -9.18
N GLU A 223 -27.79 4.77 -8.76
CA GLU A 223 -27.83 3.37 -9.13
C GLU A 223 -28.17 3.22 -10.63
N SER A 224 -27.29 2.55 -11.36
CA SER A 224 -27.48 2.24 -12.77
C SER A 224 -28.59 1.20 -12.95
N ALA A 225 -29.70 1.61 -13.57
CA ALA A 225 -30.81 0.71 -13.88
C ALA A 225 -30.42 -0.48 -14.80
N GLN A 226 -29.28 -0.39 -15.50
CA GLN A 226 -28.79 -1.46 -16.37
C GLN A 226 -27.95 -2.50 -15.65
N THR A 227 -27.19 -2.10 -14.62
CA THR A 227 -26.17 -2.95 -14.00
C THR A 227 -26.36 -3.15 -12.50
N GLY A 228 -27.20 -2.35 -11.84
CA GLY A 228 -27.34 -2.32 -10.38
C GLY A 228 -26.10 -1.77 -9.65
N PHE A 229 -25.19 -1.10 -10.38
CA PHE A 229 -24.01 -0.47 -9.79
C PHE A 229 -24.29 0.98 -9.45
N ASP A 230 -23.79 1.40 -8.29
CA ASP A 230 -23.72 2.80 -7.90
C ASP A 230 -22.70 3.55 -8.76
N ILE A 231 -23.18 4.51 -9.56
CA ILE A 231 -22.34 5.37 -10.41
C ILE A 231 -22.29 6.75 -9.76
N THR A 232 -21.09 7.16 -9.34
CA THR A 232 -20.84 8.52 -8.86
C THR A 232 -20.65 9.47 -10.05
N LEU A 233 -21.45 10.52 -10.10
CA LEU A 233 -21.31 11.58 -11.10
C LEU A 233 -19.97 12.32 -10.97
N PRO A 234 -19.50 13.01 -12.04
CA PRO A 234 -18.31 13.84 -11.95
C PRO A 234 -18.41 14.89 -10.84
N ALA A 235 -17.31 15.08 -10.12
CA ALA A 235 -17.22 16.09 -9.07
C ALA A 235 -17.24 17.51 -9.68
N GLU A 236 -17.89 18.45 -8.99
CA GLU A 236 -17.97 19.85 -9.41
C GLU A 236 -16.93 20.68 -8.64
N LYS A 237 -16.22 21.58 -9.34
CA LYS A 237 -15.31 22.51 -8.69
C LYS A 237 -16.09 23.67 -8.05
N VAL A 238 -16.00 23.81 -6.74
CA VAL A 238 -16.70 24.86 -5.97
C VAL A 238 -15.79 26.00 -5.54
N GLY A 239 -14.47 25.79 -5.54
CA GLY A 239 -13.52 26.83 -5.17
C GLY A 239 -12.06 26.46 -5.39
N THR A 240 -11.19 27.43 -5.11
CA THR A 240 -9.73 27.28 -5.12
C THR A 240 -9.19 27.86 -3.83
N VAL A 241 -8.31 27.13 -3.15
CA VAL A 241 -7.68 27.57 -1.89
C VAL A 241 -6.17 27.58 -2.01
N LYS A 242 -5.51 28.40 -1.18
CA LYS A 242 -4.06 28.46 -1.05
C LYS A 242 -3.64 28.07 0.35
N VAL A 243 -2.66 27.16 0.47
CA VAL A 243 -2.06 26.82 1.76
C VAL A 243 -1.31 28.02 2.32
N VAL A 244 -1.67 28.48 3.52
CA VAL A 244 -1.03 29.61 4.20
C VAL A 244 -0.20 29.18 5.40
N GLN A 245 -0.57 28.08 6.04
CA GLN A 245 0.13 27.56 7.21
C GLN A 245 -0.05 26.03 7.30
N LEU A 246 0.95 25.35 7.84
CA LEU A 246 0.91 23.92 8.17
C LEU A 246 0.93 23.77 9.70
N PHE A 247 0.26 22.74 10.22
CA PHE A 247 0.23 22.44 11.65
C PHE A 247 0.24 20.94 11.90
N GLY A 248 0.54 20.56 13.15
CA GLY A 248 0.66 19.16 13.58
C GLY A 248 2.10 18.68 13.62
N GLU A 249 2.29 17.47 14.15
CA GLU A 249 3.60 16.92 14.49
C GLU A 249 3.86 15.51 13.90
N SER A 250 2.85 14.88 13.30
CA SER A 250 2.98 13.52 12.74
C SER A 250 2.09 13.32 11.52
N GLU A 251 2.41 12.33 10.68
CA GLU A 251 1.68 11.99 9.45
C GLU A 251 0.18 11.77 9.62
N VAL A 252 -0.24 11.33 10.81
CA VAL A 252 -1.64 11.05 11.17
C VAL A 252 -2.29 12.14 12.03
N ASN A 253 -1.53 13.17 12.41
CA ASN A 253 -1.99 14.34 13.18
C ASN A 253 -1.35 15.60 12.61
N GLU A 254 -1.60 15.83 11.31
CA GLU A 254 -1.13 16.98 10.57
C GLU A 254 -2.24 17.52 9.68
N GLY A 255 -2.25 18.85 9.53
CA GLY A 255 -3.20 19.56 8.72
C GLY A 255 -2.63 20.85 8.15
N ALA A 256 -3.44 21.50 7.33
CA ALA A 256 -3.09 22.76 6.70
C ALA A 256 -4.22 23.78 6.89
N VAL A 257 -3.83 25.02 7.15
CA VAL A 257 -4.69 26.19 7.08
C VAL A 257 -4.59 26.72 5.66
N THR A 258 -5.75 26.94 5.04
CA THR A 258 -5.84 27.42 3.66
C THR A 258 -6.75 28.64 3.58
N GLN A 259 -6.46 29.53 2.65
CA GLN A 259 -7.26 30.72 2.34
C GLN A 259 -7.98 30.53 1.01
N LEU A 260 -9.28 30.81 0.98
CA LEU A 260 -10.07 30.80 -0.25
C LEU A 260 -9.60 31.91 -1.19
N LEU A 261 -9.23 31.53 -2.41
CA LEU A 261 -8.86 32.46 -3.48
C LEU A 261 -10.03 32.76 -4.41
N SER A 262 -10.89 31.78 -4.64
CA SER A 262 -12.08 31.91 -5.48
C SER A 262 -13.13 30.87 -5.14
N GLY A 263 -14.38 31.16 -5.48
CA GLY A 263 -15.53 30.30 -5.18
C GLY A 263 -16.19 30.66 -3.85
N THR A 264 -17.06 29.78 -3.37
CA THR A 264 -17.76 29.95 -2.09
C THR A 264 -17.93 28.59 -1.42
N VAL A 265 -17.52 28.52 -0.16
CA VAL A 265 -17.69 27.34 0.68
C VAL A 265 -18.44 27.78 1.93
N ALA A 266 -19.59 27.17 2.19
CA ALA A 266 -20.39 27.49 3.36
C ALA A 266 -19.72 26.94 4.64
N GLU A 267 -19.92 27.64 5.75
CA GLU A 267 -19.42 27.18 7.07
C GLU A 267 -20.11 25.88 7.49
N ASP A 268 -21.37 25.71 7.11
CA ASP A 268 -22.15 24.49 7.30
C ASP A 268 -22.22 23.68 6.00
N GLY A 269 -22.24 22.35 6.10
CA GLY A 269 -22.48 21.47 4.95
C GLY A 269 -21.26 21.17 4.07
N PHE A 270 -20.04 21.22 4.61
CA PHE A 270 -18.81 20.85 3.88
C PHE A 270 -18.51 19.33 3.85
N SER A 271 -19.40 18.48 4.37
CA SER A 271 -19.20 17.02 4.46
C SER A 271 -19.15 16.30 3.11
N ASP A 272 -19.81 16.87 2.10
CA ASP A 272 -19.81 16.41 0.72
C ASP A 272 -18.63 17.00 -0.09
N LEU A 273 -17.83 17.88 0.51
CA LEU A 273 -16.67 18.49 -0.13
C LEU A 273 -15.40 17.69 0.15
N PHE A 274 -14.44 17.82 -0.76
CA PHE A 274 -13.07 17.35 -0.58
C PHE A 274 -12.11 18.30 -1.28
N VAL A 275 -10.85 18.25 -0.87
CA VAL A 275 -9.77 19.04 -1.46
C VAL A 275 -8.84 18.12 -2.24
N THR A 276 -8.42 18.56 -3.42
CA THR A 276 -7.51 17.81 -4.31
C THR A 276 -6.45 18.74 -4.89
N THR A 277 -5.34 18.17 -5.34
CA THR A 277 -4.40 18.88 -6.22
C THR A 277 -5.10 19.24 -7.53
N GLY A 278 -4.81 20.43 -8.07
CA GLY A 278 -5.28 20.77 -9.41
C GLY A 278 -4.63 19.89 -10.48
N GLN A 279 -5.39 19.62 -11.54
CA GLN A 279 -4.85 19.11 -12.81
C GLN A 279 -4.01 20.17 -13.51
#